data_AF-A0A1G1VKQ5-F1
#
_entry.id   AF-A0A1G1VKQ5-F1
#
_cell.length_a   1.000
_cell.length_b   1.000
_cell.length_c   1.000
_cell.angle_alpha   90.00
_cell.angle_beta   90.00
_cell.angle_gamma   90.00
#
_symmetry.space_group_name_H-M   'P 1'
#
loop_
_entity.id
_entity.type
_entity.pdbx_description
1 polymer ?
#
loop_
_entity_poly.entity_id
_entity_poly.type
_entity_poly.pdbx_seq_one_letter_code
_entity_poly.pdbx_strand_id
1 'polypeptide(L)' 'MRKQVLNYTVIVKPDRRTGTDEVGFSVYCPALDVYSEGDTVEQALANIREAIELNLEVLVEEKEELPIEDEGVMVTQVTV' A
#
# COMPACT_ATOMS: atom_id res chain seq x y z
N MET A 1 -21.02 10.73 -14.71
CA MET A 1 -19.64 10.90 -14.18
C MET A 1 -18.88 9.61 -14.40
N ARG A 2 -17.67 9.67 -14.96
CA ARG A 2 -16.79 8.51 -15.14
C ARG A 2 -16.05 8.30 -13.82
N LYS A 3 -16.19 7.15 -13.16
CA LYS A 3 -15.31 6.82 -12.02
C LYS A 3 -13.90 6.61 -12.59
N GLN A 4 -12.94 7.38 -12.10
CA GLN A 4 -11.54 7.13 -12.37
C GLN A 4 -11.11 5.92 -11.53
N VAL A 5 -10.50 4.93 -12.16
CA VAL A 5 -9.87 3.81 -11.47
C VAL A 5 -8.40 4.16 -11.33
N LEU A 6 -7.92 4.27 -10.10
CA LEU A 6 -6.51 4.45 -9.78
C LEU A 6 -5.93 3.09 -9.40
N ASN A 7 -4.73 2.80 -9.88
CA ASN A 7 -3.98 1.61 -9.52
C ASN A 7 -2.71 2.06 -8.80
N TYR A 8 -2.39 1.37 -7.72
CA TYR A 8 -1.21 1.66 -6.91
C TYR A 8 -0.37 0.41 -6.73
N THR A 9 0.93 0.55 -6.89
CA THR A 9 1.88 -0.54 -6.67
C THR A 9 2.09 -0.72 -5.17
N VAL A 10 1.97 -1.97 -4.69
CA VAL A 10 2.26 -2.32 -3.30
C VAL A 10 3.37 -3.36 -3.21
N ILE A 11 4.20 -3.25 -2.18
CA ILE A 11 5.29 -4.16 -1.86
C ILE A 11 4.89 -4.95 -0.62
N VAL A 12 4.74 -6.27 -0.76
CA VAL A 12 4.43 -7.17 0.35
C VAL A 12 5.71 -7.88 0.80
N LYS A 13 5.94 -7.94 2.11
CA LYS A 13 7.08 -8.63 2.71
C LYS A 13 6.60 -9.54 3.84
N PRO A 14 7.11 -10.77 3.96
CA PRO A 14 6.98 -11.54 5.18
C PRO A 14 7.59 -10.75 6.35
N ASP A 15 6.91 -10.72 7.47
CA ASP A 15 7.32 -9.98 8.66
C ASP A 15 7.14 -10.84 9.92
N ARG A 16 7.82 -10.45 11.01
CA ARG A 16 7.66 -11.04 12.34
C ARG A 16 7.25 -9.97 13.32
N ARG A 17 6.10 -10.18 13.97
CA ARG A 17 5.63 -9.25 14.99
C ARG A 17 6.60 -9.19 16.15
N THR A 18 7.04 -7.97 16.45
CA THR A 18 7.92 -7.73 17.59
C THR A 18 7.19 -8.07 18.89
N GLY A 19 7.79 -8.94 19.70
CA GLY A 19 7.27 -9.32 21.01
C GLY A 19 6.40 -10.59 21.04
N THR A 20 5.88 -11.05 19.91
CA THR A 20 5.15 -12.34 19.81
C THR A 20 5.86 -13.37 18.92
N ASP A 21 6.81 -12.93 18.07
CA ASP A 21 7.49 -13.74 17.04
C ASP A 21 6.53 -14.39 16.02
N GLU A 22 5.27 -13.99 16.02
CA GLU A 22 4.25 -14.45 15.07
C GLU A 22 4.61 -14.00 13.66
N VAL A 23 4.45 -14.93 12.71
CA VAL A 23 4.68 -14.67 11.29
C VAL A 23 3.46 -13.97 10.73
N GLY A 24 3.70 -12.88 10.00
CA GLY A 24 2.68 -12.15 9.25
C GLY A 24 3.27 -11.53 7.99
N PHE A 25 2.58 -10.53 7.47
CA PHE A 25 2.99 -9.79 6.28
C PHE A 25 2.86 -8.30 6.53
N SER A 26 3.91 -7.55 6.25
CA SER A 26 3.83 -6.11 6.09
C SER A 26 3.63 -5.77 4.61
N VAL A 27 2.90 -4.68 4.36
CA VAL A 27 2.62 -4.19 3.01
C VAL A 27 2.78 -2.68 2.97
N TYR A 28 3.36 -2.20 1.88
CA TYR A 28 3.74 -0.81 1.70
C TYR A 28 3.32 -0.31 0.31
N CYS A 29 2.69 0.86 0.26
CA CYS A 29 2.41 1.61 -0.96
C CYS A 29 3.39 2.79 -1.09
N PRO A 30 4.42 2.70 -1.95
CA PRO A 30 5.44 3.74 -2.05
C PRO A 30 4.92 5.10 -2.53
N ALA A 31 3.97 5.11 -3.45
CA ALA A 31 3.45 6.34 -4.04
C ALA A 31 2.71 7.23 -3.02
N LEU A 32 2.14 6.65 -1.96
CA LEU A 32 1.36 7.33 -0.93
C LEU A 32 2.05 7.35 0.44
N ASP A 33 3.21 6.70 0.56
CA ASP A 33 3.89 6.41 1.83
C ASP A 33 2.98 5.77 2.91
N VAL A 34 2.12 4.84 2.49
CA VAL A 34 1.14 4.17 3.36
C VAL A 34 1.60 2.75 3.68
N TYR A 35 1.48 2.35 4.94
CA TYR A 35 1.86 1.03 5.44
C TYR A 35 0.66 0.34 6.08
N SER A 36 0.63 -0.99 5.99
CA SER A 36 -0.32 -1.83 6.71
C SER A 36 0.30 -3.21 6.97
N GLU A 37 -0.44 -4.06 7.68
CA GLU A 37 -0.02 -5.43 8.00
C GLU A 37 -1.21 -6.39 8.04
N GLY A 38 -0.94 -7.68 7.99
CA GLY A 38 -1.93 -8.74 8.16
C GLY A 38 -1.30 -10.10 8.45
N ASP A 39 -2.07 -11.02 9.00
CA ASP A 39 -1.63 -12.39 9.31
C ASP A 39 -1.47 -13.21 8.03
N THR A 40 -2.24 -12.87 6.98
CA THR A 40 -2.11 -13.41 5.62
C THR A 40 -1.87 -12.32 4.59
N VAL A 41 -1.39 -12.72 3.40
CA VAL A 41 -1.23 -11.79 2.27
C VAL A 41 -2.54 -11.12 1.91
N GLU A 42 -3.64 -11.88 1.89
CA GLU A 42 -4.98 -11.37 1.57
C GLU A 42 -5.45 -10.33 2.59
N GLN A 43 -5.19 -10.58 3.88
CA GLN A 43 -5.54 -9.64 4.94
C GLN A 43 -4.70 -8.36 4.84
N ALA A 44 -3.40 -8.47 4.61
CA ALA A 44 -2.53 -7.31 4.41
C ALA A 44 -3.00 -6.47 3.20
N LEU A 45 -3.34 -7.13 2.08
CA LEU A 45 -3.87 -6.47 0.89
C LEU A 45 -5.24 -5.82 1.09
N ALA A 46 -6.12 -6.41 1.90
CA ALA A 46 -7.38 -5.80 2.29
C ALA A 46 -7.13 -4.55 3.15
N ASN A 47 -6.29 -4.67 4.18
CA ASN A 47 -6.02 -3.58 5.11
C ASN A 47 -5.32 -2.39 4.42
N ILE A 48 -4.34 -2.63 3.53
CA ILE A 48 -3.69 -1.54 2.79
C ILE A 48 -4.64 -0.86 1.80
N ARG A 49 -5.60 -1.59 1.25
CA ARG A 49 -6.62 -0.99 0.37
C ARG A 49 -7.45 0.02 1.14
N GLU A 50 -7.94 -0.35 2.32
CA GLU A 50 -8.71 0.56 3.18
C GLU A 50 -7.87 1.78 3.58
N ALA A 51 -6.59 1.57 3.93
CA ALA A 51 -5.68 2.67 4.28
C ALA A 51 -5.40 3.62 3.10
N ILE A 52 -5.24 3.09 1.88
CA ILE A 52 -5.10 3.88 0.66
C ILE A 52 -6.38 4.67 0.38
N GLU A 53 -7.56 4.03 0.46
CA GLU A 53 -8.84 4.70 0.24
C GLU A 53 -9.02 5.88 1.19
N LEU A 54 -8.74 5.69 2.49
CA LEU A 54 -8.78 6.75 3.49
C LEU A 54 -7.77 7.87 3.20
N ASN A 55 -6.54 7.53 2.79
CA ASN A 55 -5.53 8.54 2.46
C ASN A 55 -5.95 9.41 1.26
N LEU A 56 -6.52 8.78 0.22
CA LEU A 56 -7.03 9.51 -0.95
C LEU A 56 -8.22 10.41 -0.61
N GLU A 57 -9.10 9.98 0.30
CA GLU A 57 -10.18 10.83 0.81
C GLU A 57 -9.63 12.10 1.47
N VAL A 58 -8.61 11.98 2.31
CA VAL A 58 -7.93 13.13 2.94
C VAL A 58 -7.32 14.07 1.89
N LEU A 59 -6.57 13.54 0.92
CA LEU A 59 -5.95 14.36 -0.14
C LEU A 59 -7.02 15.14 -0.94
N VAL A 60 -8.16 14.52 -1.23
CA VAL A 60 -9.27 15.19 -1.92
C VAL A 60 -9.89 16.29 -1.05
N GLU A 61 -10.09 16.04 0.24
CA GLU A 61 -10.61 17.03 1.19
C GLU A 61 -9.69 18.25 1.32
N GLU A 62 -8.38 18.01 1.36
CA GLU A 62 -7.35 19.04 1.44
C GLU A 62 -7.06 19.72 0.08
N LYS A 63 -7.69 19.24 -1.01
CA LYS A 63 -7.49 19.70 -2.40
C LYS A 63 -6.05 19.55 -2.87
N GLU A 64 -5.37 18.52 -2.39
CA GLU A 64 -4.05 18.13 -2.85
C GLU A 64 -4.13 17.32 -4.15
N GLU A 65 -3.00 17.24 -4.86
CA GLU A 65 -2.90 16.42 -6.07
C GLU A 65 -2.84 14.93 -5.69
N LEU A 66 -3.59 14.10 -6.43
CA LEU A 66 -3.52 12.66 -6.26
C LEU A 66 -2.28 12.13 -6.99
N PRO A 67 -1.44 11.31 -6.35
CA PRO A 67 -0.31 10.69 -7.03
C PRO A 67 -0.84 9.60 -7.97
N ILE A 68 -0.74 9.81 -9.28
CA ILE A 68 -1.23 8.86 -10.29
C ILE A 68 -0.05 8.03 -10.79
N GLU A 69 -0.16 6.71 -10.71
CA GLU A 69 0.72 5.79 -11.43
C GLU A 69 0.15 5.53 -12.83
N ASP A 70 0.76 6.14 -13.85
CA ASP A 70 0.37 6.06 -15.25
C ASP A 70 1.24 5.08 -16.07
N GLU A 71 2.48 4.87 -15.64
CA GLU A 71 3.43 3.93 -16.24
C GLU A 71 3.62 2.65 -15.40
N GLY A 72 4.11 1.59 -16.04
CA GLY A 72 4.42 0.33 -15.34
C GLY A 72 5.66 0.48 -14.45
N VAL A 73 5.50 0.24 -13.15
CA VAL A 73 6.61 0.26 -12.18
C VAL A 73 7.39 -1.06 -12.21
N MET A 74 8.72 -0.99 -12.30
CA MET A 74 9.60 -2.16 -12.14
C MET A 74 10.06 -2.28 -10.68
N VAL A 75 9.57 -3.31 -9.98
CA VAL A 75 10.01 -3.64 -8.62
C VAL A 75 11.11 -4.70 -8.68
N THR A 76 12.29 -4.41 -8.12
CA THR A 76 13.43 -5.34 -8.11
C THR A 76 14.30 -5.20 -6.85
N GLN A 77 15.10 -6.22 -6.55
CA GLN A 77 16.07 -6.22 -5.44
C GLN A 77 17.49 -6.06 -6.00
N VAL A 78 18.32 -5.25 -5.35
CA VAL A 78 19.74 -5.07 -5.69
C VAL A 78 20.59 -5.67 -4.58
N THR A 79 21.59 -6.48 -4.94
CA THR A 79 22.61 -6.99 -4.02
C THR A 79 23.81 -6.05 -4.01
N VAL A 80 24.30 -5.71 -2.82
CA VAL A 80 25.49 -4.88 -2.60
C VAL A 80 26.60 -5.68 -1.93
#